data_AF-A0A1F2YQ46-F1
#
_entry.id   AF-A0A1F2YQ46-F1
#
_cell.length_a   1.000
_cell.length_b   1.000
_cell.length_c   1.000
_cell.angle_alpha   90.00
_cell.angle_beta   90.00
_cell.angle_gamma   90.00
#
_symmetry.space_group_name_H-M   'P 1'
#
loop_
_entity.id
_entity.type
_entity.pdbx_description
1 polymer ?
#
loop_
_entity_poly.entity_id
_entity_poly.type
_entity_poly.pdbx_seq_one_letter_code
_entity_poly.pdbx_strand_id
1 'polypeptide(L)'
;MDDMTKMTFEDAMTELETIVRQLEEGKSRLEDSIALYERGVALRKHCETRLREARLRVEKIALGENGQPIGTQPLDGVEES
;
A
#
# COMPACT_ATOMS: atom_id res chain seq x y z
N MET A 1 13.73 4.21 -16.44
CA MET A 1 12.80 3.48 -15.56
C MET A 1 13.50 3.33 -14.21
N ASP A 2 12.78 3.47 -13.11
CA ASP A 2 13.24 3.23 -11.72
C ASP A 2 13.83 4.36 -10.86
N ASP A 3 13.24 5.57 -10.95
CA ASP A 3 13.33 6.55 -9.85
C ASP A 3 12.14 6.43 -8.87
N MET A 4 10.94 6.14 -9.39
CA MET A 4 9.72 6.03 -8.58
C MET A 4 9.77 4.90 -7.54
N THR A 5 10.35 3.76 -7.86
CA THR A 5 10.46 2.61 -6.93
C THR A 5 11.29 2.92 -5.69
N LYS A 6 12.18 3.92 -5.77
CA LYS A 6 13.02 4.37 -4.66
C LYS A 6 12.35 5.46 -3.81
N MET A 7 11.26 6.06 -4.28
CA MET A 7 10.55 7.10 -3.55
C MET A 7 9.94 6.54 -2.26
N THR A 8 10.02 7.34 -1.20
CA THR A 8 9.27 7.08 0.04
C THR A 8 7.77 7.26 -0.21
N PHE A 9 6.94 6.85 0.76
CA PHE A 9 5.50 7.07 0.65
C PHE A 9 5.17 8.57 0.69
N GLU A 10 5.86 9.30 1.57
CA GLU A 10 5.70 10.73 1.83
C GLU A 10 6.09 11.58 0.61
N ASP A 11 7.20 11.24 -0.05
CA ASP A 11 7.63 11.92 -1.28
C ASP A 11 6.62 11.68 -2.41
N ALA A 12 6.18 10.43 -2.59
CA ALA A 12 5.21 10.08 -3.63
C ALA A 12 3.84 10.74 -3.39
N MET A 13 3.41 10.86 -2.13
CA MET A 13 2.18 11.55 -1.78
C MET A 13 2.27 13.06 -2.07
N THR A 14 3.40 13.68 -1.69
CA THR A 14 3.63 15.12 -1.93
C THR A 14 3.63 15.45 -3.42
N GLU A 15 4.26 14.60 -4.24
CA GLU A 15 4.23 14.77 -5.69
C GLU A 15 2.81 14.58 -6.26
N LEU A 16 2.07 13.58 -5.76
CA LEU A 16 0.69 13.31 -6.19
C LEU A 16 -0.23 14.50 -5.87
N GLU A 17 -0.14 15.08 -4.67
CA GLU A 17 -0.88 16.28 -4.29
C GLU A 17 -0.57 17.47 -5.21
N THR A 18 0.70 17.63 -5.56
CA THR A 18 1.13 18.68 -6.49
C THR A 18 0.52 18.50 -7.88
N ILE A 19 0.50 17.25 -8.38
CA ILE A 19 -0.13 16.92 -9.67
C ILE A 19 -1.63 17.18 -9.64
N VAL A 20 -2.32 16.78 -8.57
CA VAL A 20 -3.76 17.02 -8.41
C VAL A 20 -4.04 18.52 -8.46
N ARG A 21 -3.29 19.33 -7.70
CA ARG A 21 -3.42 20.79 -7.72
C ARG A 21 -3.24 21.36 -9.13
N GLN A 22 -2.22 20.92 -9.87
CA GLN A 22 -1.97 21.39 -11.23
C GLN A 22 -3.09 21.02 -12.21
N LEU A 23 -3.67 19.82 -12.07
CA LEU A 23 -4.82 19.39 -12.88
C LEU A 23 -6.07 20.21 -12.55
N GLU A 24 -6.32 20.51 -11.27
CA GLU A 24 -7.44 21.32 -10.81
C GLU A 24 -7.34 22.79 -11.24
N GLU A 25 -6.13 23.33 -11.34
CA GLU A 25 -5.90 24.69 -11.83
C GLU A 25 -6.29 24.88 -13.30
N GLY A 26 -6.31 23.80 -14.10
CA GLY A 26 -6.82 23.81 -15.47
C GLY A 26 -6.06 24.69 -16.48
N LYS A 27 -4.84 25.11 -16.14
CA LYS A 27 -4.00 26.01 -16.97
C LYS A 27 -3.04 25.28 -17.91
N SER A 28 -2.98 23.95 -17.82
CA SER A 28 -2.05 23.11 -18.58
C SER A 28 -2.58 22.81 -19.98
N ARG A 29 -1.69 22.58 -20.95
CA ARG A 29 -2.10 22.06 -22.26
C ARG A 29 -2.71 20.66 -22.10
N LEU A 30 -3.44 20.21 -23.12
CA LEU A 30 -4.04 18.87 -23.10
C LEU A 30 -2.97 17.78 -22.95
N GLU A 31 -1.87 17.88 -23.69
CA GLU A 31 -0.78 16.90 -23.63
C GLU A 31 -0.15 16.85 -22.23
N ASP A 32 0.08 18.01 -21.62
CA ASP A 32 0.63 18.12 -20.26
C ASP A 32 -0.34 17.53 -19.22
N SER A 33 -1.64 17.77 -19.40
CA SER A 33 -2.68 17.23 -18.51
C SER A 33 -2.75 15.70 -18.57
N ILE A 34 -2.56 15.12 -19.75
CA ILE A 34 -2.48 13.66 -19.93
C ILE A 34 -1.24 13.12 -19.22
N ALA A 35 -0.08 13.74 -19.40
CA ALA A 35 1.17 13.31 -18.75
C ALA A 35 1.08 13.40 -17.21
N LEU A 36 0.50 14.49 -16.69
CA LEU A 36 0.23 14.66 -15.26
C LEU A 36 -0.70 13.56 -14.73
N TYR A 37 -1.77 13.25 -15.46
CA TYR A 37 -2.68 12.18 -15.07
C TYR A 37 -2.00 10.81 -15.03
N GLU A 38 -1.24 10.44 -16.07
CA GLU A 38 -0.50 9.18 -16.12
C GLU A 38 0.50 9.06 -14.97
N ARG A 39 1.24 10.14 -14.68
CA ARG A 39 2.16 10.21 -13.55
C ARG A 39 1.41 10.05 -12.22
N GLY A 40 0.27 10.72 -12.05
CA GLY A 40 -0.58 10.61 -10.86
C GLY A 40 -1.09 9.19 -10.62
N VAL A 41 -1.53 8.49 -11.68
CA VAL A 41 -1.95 7.08 -11.59
C VAL A 41 -0.80 6.18 -11.14
N ALA A 42 0.40 6.40 -11.68
CA ALA A 42 1.58 5.64 -11.31
C ALA A 42 1.98 5.89 -9.84
N LEU A 43 1.98 7.14 -9.38
CA LEU A 43 2.24 7.49 -7.98
C LEU A 43 1.21 6.88 -7.03
N ARG A 44 -0.09 6.92 -7.38
CA ARG A 44 -1.15 6.27 -6.59
C ARG A 44 -0.86 4.78 -6.40
N LYS A 45 -0.50 4.07 -7.47
CA LYS A 45 -0.16 2.65 -7.42
C LYS A 45 1.06 2.38 -6.55
N HIS A 46 2.06 3.26 -6.60
CA HIS A 46 3.23 3.17 -5.71
C HIS A 46 2.83 3.33 -4.24
N CYS A 47 2.05 4.36 -3.91
CA CYS A 47 1.54 4.58 -2.55
C CYS A 47 0.75 3.37 -2.01
N GLU A 48 -0.15 2.80 -2.83
CA GLU A 48 -0.91 1.59 -2.48
C GLU A 48 0.01 0.39 -2.18
N THR A 49 1.10 0.25 -2.95
CA THR A 49 2.10 -0.82 -2.76
C THR A 49 2.84 -0.63 -1.45
N ARG A 50 3.33 0.58 -1.17
CA ARG A 50 4.03 0.91 0.09
C ARG A 50 3.15 0.70 1.32
N LEU A 51 1.88 1.08 1.25
CA LEU A 51 0.92 0.84 2.34
C LEU A 51 0.65 -0.65 2.55
N ARG A 52 0.60 -1.44 1.48
CA ARG A 52 0.43 -2.90 1.57
C ARG A 52 1.63 -3.55 2.26
N GLU A 53 2.84 -3.17 1.87
CA GLU A 53 4.08 -3.65 2.50
C GLU A 53 4.15 -3.29 3.97
N ALA A 54 3.79 -2.05 4.32
CA ALA A 54 3.74 -1.59 5.72
C ALA A 54 2.74 -2.42 6.54
N ARG A 55 1.52 -2.65 6.02
CA ARG A 55 0.51 -3.50 6.68
C ARG A 55 1.01 -4.91 6.93
N LEU A 56 1.57 -5.57 5.92
CA LEU A 56 2.12 -6.92 6.05
C LEU A 56 3.24 -6.99 7.11
N ARG A 57 4.04 -5.93 7.25
CA ARG A 57 5.08 -5.85 8.28
C ARG A 57 4.47 -5.75 9.68
N VAL A 58 3.45 -4.92 9.86
CA VAL A 58 2.74 -4.79 11.14
C VAL A 58 2.06 -6.10 11.54
N GLU A 59 1.35 -6.74 10.61
CA GLU A 59 0.70 -8.03 10.85
C GLU A 59 1.69 -9.10 11.31
N LYS A 60 2.86 -9.21 10.66
CA LYS A 60 3.91 -10.16 11.07
C LYS A 60 4.44 -9.90 12.48
N ILE A 61 4.56 -8.65 12.91
CA ILE A 61 4.98 -8.30 14.27
C ILE A 61 3.88 -8.68 15.28
N ALA A 62 2.62 -8.34 14.98
CA ALA A 62 1.48 -8.65 15.84
C ALA A 62 1.26 -10.17 16.05
N LEU A 63 1.46 -10.97 15.00
CA LEU A 63 1.44 -12.44 15.08
C LEU A 63 2.61 -13.00 15.91
N GLY A 64 3.73 -12.27 16.00
CA GLY A 64 4.93 -12.65 16.75
C GLY A 64 4.87 -12.36 18.26
N GLU A 65 4.11 -11.35 18.69
CA GLU A 65 3.95 -11.00 20.12
C GLU A 65 2.87 -11.82 20.84
N ASN A 66 1.86 -12.34 20.12
CA ASN A 66 0.80 -13.19 20.69
C ASN A 66 0.96 -14.67 20.33
N GLY A 67 2.18 -15.15 20.12
CA GLY A 67 2.54 -16.38 19.42
C GLY A 67 1.94 -17.73 19.89
N GLN A 68 0.61 -17.92 19.88
CA GLN A 68 -0.12 -19.19 19.78
C GLN A 68 -1.59 -18.99 19.34
N PRO A 69 -2.17 -19.82 18.45
CA PRO A 69 -3.51 -20.33 18.70
C PRO A 69 -3.44 -21.19 19.98
N ILE A 70 -4.14 -20.78 21.05
CA ILE A 70 -4.25 -21.56 22.28
C ILE A 70 -4.96 -22.87 21.90
N GLY A 71 -4.21 -23.98 21.96
CA GLY A 71 -4.47 -25.20 21.21
C GLY A 71 -5.92 -25.69 21.21
N THR A 72 -6.38 -26.14 20.05
CA THR A 72 -7.51 -27.07 19.99
C THR A 72 -7.05 -28.36 20.66
N GLN A 73 -7.54 -28.65 21.87
CA GLN A 73 -7.43 -29.99 22.42
C GLN A 73 -8.11 -30.96 21.45
N PRO A 74 -7.49 -32.13 21.16
CA PRO A 74 -8.23 -33.24 20.58
C PRO A 74 -9.45 -33.48 21.47
N LEU A 75 -10.61 -33.64 20.86
CA LEU A 75 -11.78 -34.14 21.57
C LEU A 75 -11.47 -35.58 21.98
N ASP A 76 -10.95 -35.78 23.19
CA ASP A 76 -10.91 -37.10 23.83
C ASP A 76 -12.35 -37.57 23.94
N GLY A 77 -12.78 -38.40 22.99
CA GLY A 77 -14.18 -38.77 22.87
C GLY A 77 -14.50 -39.66 21.69
N VAL A 78 -13.62 -40.61 21.33
CA VAL A 78 -14.01 -41.88 20.70
C VAL A 78 -13.03 -42.98 21.13
N GLU A 79 -13.07 -43.37 22.41
CA GLU A 79 -12.78 -44.77 22.72
C GLU A 79 -13.93 -45.61 22.15
N GLU A 80 -13.59 -46.51 21.24
CA GLU A 80 -14.45 -47.63 20.86
C GLU A 80 -14.78 -48.49 22.09
N SER A 81 -16.07 -48.68 22.37
CA SER A 81 -16.68 -49.93 22.88
C SER A 81 -18.19 -49.88 22.72
#